data_AF-A0A7X6HSU1-F1
#
_entry.id   AF-A0A7X6HSU1-F1
#
_cell.length_a   1.000
_cell.length_b   1.000
_cell.length_c   1.000
_cell.angle_alpha   90.00
_cell.angle_beta   90.00
_cell.angle_gamma   90.00
#
_symmetry.space_group_name_H-M   'P 1'
#
loop_
_entity.id
_entity.type
_entity.pdbx_description
1 polymer ?
#
loop_
_entity_poly.entity_id
_entity_poly.type
_entity_poly.pdbx_seq_one_letter_code
_entity_poly.pdbx_strand_id
1 'polypeptide(L)'
;MLTVAINLNPLNRFDGYYLLVAGTGINNLRERSFGFYANLLRREEIEEAAENRWVLATYAPLSILYTVWVVSYLASLLGNWVLRIWSF
;
A
#
# COMPACT_ATOMS: atom_id res chain seq x y z
N MET A 1 2.20 8.95 19.13
CA MET A 1 0.99 8.79 18.30
C MET A 1 1.33 8.55 16.82
N LEU A 2 2.04 9.46 16.16
CA LEU A 2 2.38 9.35 14.72
C LEU A 2 3.16 8.05 14.37
N THR A 3 4.15 7.66 15.17
CA THR A 3 4.97 6.46 14.92
C THR A 3 4.17 5.16 14.95
N VAL A 4 3.18 5.05 15.85
CA VAL A 4 2.32 3.85 15.97
C VAL A 4 1.38 3.76 14.76
N ALA A 5 0.79 4.88 14.34
CA ALA A 5 -0.09 4.91 13.18
C ALA A 5 0.65 4.59 11.87
N ILE A 6 1.91 5.03 11.74
CA ILE A 6 2.74 4.71 10.57
C ILE A 6 3.14 3.23 10.56
N ASN A 7 3.50 2.65 11.72
CA ASN A 7 3.95 1.26 11.80
C ASN A 7 2.79 0.25 11.63
N LEU A 8 1.60 0.57 12.16
CA LEU A 8 0.41 -0.26 11.97
C LEU A 8 -0.25 -0.10 10.59
N ASN A 9 0.38 0.59 9.64
CA ASN A 9 -0.12 0.70 8.28
C ASN A 9 -0.09 -0.67 7.58
N PRO A 10 -1.24 -1.26 7.22
CA PRO A 10 -1.30 -2.58 6.60
C PRO A 10 -0.91 -2.58 5.11
N LEU A 11 -0.78 -1.41 4.51
CA LEU A 11 -0.64 -1.24 3.06
C LEU A 11 0.82 -1.12 2.58
N ASN A 12 1.77 -0.94 3.51
CA ASN A 12 3.22 -0.96 3.28
C ASN A 12 3.87 -1.96 4.24
N ARG A 13 5.05 -2.49 3.91
CA ARG A 13 5.75 -3.55 4.69
C ARG A 13 6.24 -3.06 6.07
N PHE A 14 5.31 -2.75 6.95
CA PHE A 14 5.47 -2.45 8.37
C PHE A 14 4.70 -3.50 9.20
N ASP A 15 4.64 -3.34 10.52
CA ASP A 15 4.00 -4.33 11.41
C ASP A 15 2.53 -4.57 11.04
N GLY A 16 1.81 -3.53 10.60
CA GLY A 16 0.43 -3.66 10.12
C GLY A 16 0.28 -4.60 8.92
N TYR A 17 1.27 -4.62 8.02
CA TYR A 17 1.24 -5.51 6.85
C TYR A 17 1.35 -6.97 7.27
N TYR A 18 2.23 -7.27 8.23
CA TYR A 18 2.37 -8.63 8.73
C TYR A 18 1.15 -9.09 9.53
N LEU A 19 0.46 -8.18 10.23
CA LEU A 19 -0.85 -8.48 10.81
C LEU A 19 -1.91 -8.81 9.76
N LEU A 20 -1.94 -8.06 8.64
CA LEU A 20 -2.86 -8.35 7.54
C LEU A 20 -2.52 -9.69 6.86
N VAL A 21 -1.24 -9.99 6.66
CA VAL A 21 -0.77 -11.30 6.16
C VAL A 21 -1.21 -12.42 7.11
N ALA A 22 -1.02 -12.26 8.42
CA ALA A 22 -1.45 -13.24 9.42
C ALA A 22 -2.97 -13.42 9.45
N GLY A 23 -3.75 -12.34 9.34
CA GLY A 23 -5.20 -12.38 9.37
C GLY A 23 -5.83 -12.94 8.09
N THR A 24 -5.22 -12.68 6.93
CA THR A 24 -5.70 -13.19 5.64
C THR A 24 -5.14 -14.57 5.28
N GLY A 25 -4.03 -14.97 5.90
CA GLY A 25 -3.28 -16.19 5.52
C GLY A 25 -2.51 -16.06 4.21
N ILE A 26 -2.56 -14.90 3.54
CA ILE A 26 -1.96 -14.69 2.23
C ILE A 26 -0.51 -14.23 2.39
N ASN A 27 0.42 -15.18 2.31
CA ASN A 27 1.85 -14.86 2.24
C ASN A 27 2.17 -14.05 0.99
N ASN A 28 3.16 -13.16 1.07
CA ASN A 28 3.59 -12.27 -0.01
C ASN A 28 2.45 -11.43 -0.61
N LEU A 29 1.46 -11.06 0.22
CA LEU A 29 0.24 -10.35 -0.16
C LEU A 29 0.50 -9.19 -1.14
N ARG A 30 1.45 -8.31 -0.83
CA ARG A 30 1.77 -7.18 -1.71
C ARG A 30 2.21 -7.63 -3.10
N GLU A 31 3.21 -8.51 -3.16
CA GLU A 31 3.79 -8.98 -4.43
C GLU A 31 2.75 -9.71 -5.27
N ARG A 32 1.98 -10.61 -4.65
CA ARG A 32 0.89 -11.34 -5.30
C ARG A 32 -0.23 -10.43 -5.77
N SER A 33 -0.57 -9.40 -5.01
CA SER A 33 -1.57 -8.40 -5.41
C SER A 33 -1.14 -7.61 -6.65
N PHE A 34 0.12 -7.19 -6.71
CA PHE A 34 0.65 -6.51 -7.90
C PHE A 34 0.79 -7.48 -9.09
N GLY A 35 1.22 -8.72 -8.84
CA GLY A 35 1.27 -9.79 -9.85
C GLY A 35 -0.11 -10.12 -10.43
N PHE A 36 -1.15 -10.18 -9.59
CA PHE A 36 -2.54 -10.36 -10.02
C PHE A 36 -2.96 -9.30 -11.04
N TYR A 37 -2.65 -8.03 -10.78
CA TYR A 37 -2.93 -6.95 -11.75
C TYR A 37 -2.04 -7.00 -12.99
N ALA A 38 -0.76 -7.39 -12.86
CA ALA A 38 0.12 -7.58 -14.00
C ALA A 38 -0.42 -8.66 -14.95
N ASN A 39 -0.84 -9.81 -14.42
CA ASN A 39 -1.43 -10.89 -15.20
C ASN A 39 -2.75 -10.43 -15.84
N LEU A 40 -3.60 -9.68 -15.11
CA LEU A 40 -4.84 -9.13 -15.66
C LEU A 40 -4.60 -8.19 -16.84
N LEU A 41 -3.59 -7.31 -16.74
CA LEU A 41 -3.20 -6.40 -17.82
C LEU A 41 -2.61 -7.13 -19.02
N ARG A 42 -1.84 -8.20 -18.78
CA ARG A 42 -1.25 -9.06 -19.82
C ARG A 42 -2.24 -10.08 -20.39
N ARG A 43 -3.42 -10.23 -19.78
CA ARG A 43 -4.40 -11.28 -20.07
C ARG A 43 -3.82 -12.69 -19.92
N GLU A 44 -2.90 -12.85 -18.97
CA GLU A 44 -2.32 -14.13 -18.57
C GLU A 44 -3.27 -14.86 -17.60
N GLU A 45 -3.06 -16.17 -17.46
CA GLU A 45 -3.84 -16.98 -16.52
C GLU A 45 -3.59 -16.53 -15.07
N ILE A 46 -4.65 -16.52 -14.28
CA ILE A 46 -4.59 -16.15 -12.86
C ILE A 46 -4.53 -17.43 -12.04
N GLU A 47 -3.31 -17.81 -11.64
CA GLU A 47 -3.02 -18.99 -10.81
C GLU A 47 -3.49 -18.83 -9.35
N GLU A 48 -4.01 -17.66 -8.99
CA GLU A 48 -4.50 -17.35 -7.65
C GLU A 48 -5.87 -18.00 -7.36
N ALA A 49 -5.96 -18.67 -6.21
CA ALA A 49 -7.18 -19.30 -5.70
C ALA A 49 -8.34 -18.30 -5.66
N ALA A 50 -9.54 -18.72 -6.06
CA ALA A 50 -10.71 -17.85 -6.21
C ALA A 50 -11.05 -17.07 -4.92
N GLU A 51 -10.86 -17.70 -3.76
CA GLU A 51 -11.05 -17.10 -2.43
C GLU A 51 -10.09 -15.93 -2.15
N ASN A 52 -8.88 -15.97 -2.68
CA ASN A 52 -7.86 -14.92 -2.45
C ASN A 52 -8.03 -13.73 -3.40
N ARG A 53 -8.67 -13.93 -4.56
CA ARG A 53 -8.73 -12.92 -5.63
C ARG A 53 -9.30 -11.58 -5.17
N TRP A 54 -10.34 -11.58 -4.33
CA TRP A 54 -10.93 -10.34 -3.82
C TRP A 54 -9.99 -9.58 -2.90
N VAL A 55 -9.26 -10.28 -2.03
CA VAL A 55 -8.26 -9.66 -1.15
C VAL A 55 -7.12 -9.09 -2.00
N LEU A 56 -6.64 -9.87 -2.97
CA LEU A 56 -5.56 -9.44 -3.86
C LEU A 56 -5.94 -8.21 -4.70
N ALA A 57 -7.13 -8.24 -5.29
CA ALA A 57 -7.70 -7.17 -6.11
C ALA A 57 -7.94 -5.89 -5.29
N THR A 58 -8.29 -6.00 -4.01
CA THR A 58 -8.55 -4.84 -3.16
C THR A 58 -7.27 -4.23 -2.58
N TYR A 59 -6.31 -5.08 -2.21
CA TYR A 59 -5.08 -4.64 -1.55
C TYR A 59 -4.22 -3.73 -2.43
N ALA A 60 -4.00 -4.09 -3.70
CA ALA A 60 -3.12 -3.31 -4.60
C ALA A 60 -3.59 -1.84 -4.77
N PRO A 61 -4.85 -1.56 -5.17
CA PRO A 61 -5.32 -0.19 -5.35
C PRO A 61 -5.34 0.59 -4.04
N LEU A 62 -5.75 -0.02 -2.92
CA LEU A 62 -5.69 0.65 -1.62
C LEU A 62 -4.25 1.02 -1.25
N SER A 63 -3.29 0.12 -1.49
CA SER A 63 -1.87 0.37 -1.23
C SER A 63 -1.30 1.52 -2.07
N ILE A 64 -1.67 1.59 -3.35
CA ILE A 64 -1.31 2.70 -4.23
C ILE A 64 -1.92 4.01 -3.73
N LEU A 65 -3.24 4.05 -3.50
CA LEU A 65 -3.96 5.24 -3.07
C LEU A 65 -3.37 5.80 -1.77
N TYR A 66 -3.14 4.94 -0.78
CA TYR A 66 -2.53 5.32 0.48
C TYR A 66 -1.10 5.85 0.28
N THR A 67 -0.28 5.17 -0.52
CA THR A 67 1.10 5.59 -0.77
C THR A 67 1.15 6.96 -1.44
N VAL A 68 0.33 7.18 -2.48
CA VAL A 68 0.21 8.47 -3.17
C VAL A 68 -0.24 9.56 -2.21
N TRP A 69 -1.25 9.29 -1.38
CA TRP A 69 -1.75 10.24 -0.39
C TRP A 69 -0.66 10.64 0.62
N VAL A 70 0.05 9.67 1.20
CA VAL A 70 1.12 9.94 2.18
C VAL A 70 2.27 10.71 1.55
N VAL A 71 2.75 10.30 0.36
CA VAL A 71 3.84 11.00 -0.33
C VAL A 71 3.43 12.44 -0.66
N SER A 72 2.21 12.64 -1.16
CA SER A 72 1.70 13.99 -1.49
C SER A 72 1.59 14.86 -0.24
N TYR A 73 1.08 14.31 0.86
CA TYR A 73 0.99 15.01 2.13
C TYR A 73 2.38 15.43 2.65
N LEU A 74 3.34 14.50 2.68
CA LEU A 74 4.71 14.79 3.11
C LEU A 74 5.38 15.83 2.20
N ALA A 75 5.18 15.74 0.89
CA ALA A 75 5.70 16.73 -0.07
C ALA A 75 5.11 18.12 0.20
N SER A 76 3.80 18.22 0.48
CA SER A 76 3.15 19.50 0.82
C SER A 76 3.68 20.10 2.12
N LEU A 77 3.97 19.27 3.14
CA LEU A 77 4.54 19.73 4.39
C LEU A 77 5.94 20.32 4.18
N LEU A 78 6.78 19.62 3.40
CA LEU A 78 8.12 20.10 3.05
C LEU A 78 8.06 21.38 2.23
N GLY A 79 7.19 21.44 1.21
CA GLY A 79 6.99 22.64 0.39
C GLY A 79 6.56 23.85 1.22
N ASN A 80 5.58 23.67 2.11
CA ASN A 80 5.12 24.73 3.00
C ASN A 80 6.21 25.19 3.97
N TRP A 81 7.01 24.27 4.50
CA TRP A 81 8.12 24.60 5.40
C TRP A 81 9.21 25.41 4.68
N VAL A 82 9.58 24.99 3.46
CA VAL A 82 10.54 25.71 2.61
C VAL A 82 10.03 27.11 2.31
N LEU A 83 8.82 27.26 1.78
CA LEU A 83 8.24 28.58 1.48
C LEU A 83 8.23 29.52 2.69
N ARG A 84 7.94 28.98 3.88
CA ARG A 84 7.94 29.74 5.12
C ARG A 84 9.32 30.27 5.50
N ILE A 85 10.38 29.48 5.28
CA ILE A 85 11.77 29.91 5.56
C ILE A 85 12.20 31.04 4.62
N TRP A 86 11.86 30.96 3.34
CA TRP A 86 12.20 31.99 2.36
C TRP A 86 11.38 33.29 2.49
N SER A 87 10.34 33.29 3.33
CA SER A 87 9.50 34.47 3.60
C SER A 87 9.94 35.31 4.82
N PHE A 88 11.08 34.98 5.44
CA PHE A 88 11.75 35.77 6.49
C PHE A 88 13.08 36.31 5.97
#